data_AF-A0A4R0IQS2-F1
#
_entry.id   AF-A0A4R0IQS2-F1
#
_cell.length_a   1.000
_cell.length_b   1.000
_cell.length_c   1.000
_cell.angle_alpha   90.00
_cell.angle_beta   90.00
_cell.angle_gamma   90.00
#
_symmetry.space_group_name_H-M   'P 1'
#
loop_
_entity.id
_entity.type
_entity.pdbx_description
1 polymer ?
#
loop_
_entity_poly.entity_id
_entity_poly.type
_entity_poly.pdbx_seq_one_letter_code
_entity_poly.pdbx_strand_id
1 'polypeptide(L)'
;MIVKVALASVLLLASTALIAPIALAARDTEGCVETTTTDTPSSPNPRQPASAGLAPAPTECQTPSDAGGALAGADQAVARAMNLVGSHGYYQLCARLAANIWGRPRAGYFSAAEQWRQVVATNNAHPGDRLPPTGALVFWDTGGPYGHVAVYVGDDRIVSNDIGDTIPGEGGVYLVDFALIESQWGATYLGWAPPIYSTT
;
A
#
# COMPACT_ATOMS: atom_id res chain seq x y z
N MET A 1 -61.16 11.38 6.69
CA MET A 1 -60.84 11.24 8.13
C MET A 1 -59.60 12.07 8.41
N ILE A 2 -59.73 13.09 9.24
CA ILE A 2 -58.66 14.00 9.65
C ILE A 2 -58.47 13.74 11.15
N VAL A 3 -57.25 13.39 11.57
CA VAL A 3 -56.83 13.46 12.97
C VAL A 3 -55.51 14.22 13.03
N LYS A 4 -55.55 15.37 13.70
CA LYS A 4 -54.44 16.23 14.11
C LYS A 4 -53.98 15.84 15.54
N VAL A 5 -52.82 16.39 15.93
CA VAL A 5 -52.30 16.61 17.31
C VAL A 5 -51.37 15.48 17.81
N ALA A 6 -50.16 15.68 18.36
CA ALA A 6 -49.54 16.83 19.03
C ALA A 6 -47.99 16.87 18.85
N LEU A 7 -47.41 18.08 18.89
CA LEU A 7 -46.00 18.33 19.20
C LEU A 7 -45.73 18.13 20.70
N ALA A 8 -44.52 17.65 21.04
CA ALA A 8 -43.91 17.93 22.34
C ALA A 8 -42.39 18.14 22.16
N SER A 9 -41.99 19.40 22.22
CA SER A 9 -40.61 19.84 22.37
C SER A 9 -40.19 19.67 23.83
N VAL A 10 -39.00 19.12 24.09
CA VAL A 10 -38.31 19.30 25.37
C VAL A 10 -36.92 19.85 25.09
N LEU A 11 -36.76 21.10 25.50
CA LEU A 11 -35.54 21.88 25.57
C LEU A 11 -35.00 21.73 27.00
N LEU A 12 -33.76 21.29 27.18
CA LEU A 12 -33.00 21.58 28.41
C LEU A 12 -31.74 22.34 28.04
N LEU A 13 -31.63 23.51 28.66
CA LEU A 13 -30.56 24.49 28.54
C LEU A 13 -29.46 24.25 29.59
N ALA A 14 -28.29 24.80 29.26
CA ALA A 14 -27.28 25.40 30.14
C ALA A 14 -26.27 24.46 30.84
N SER A 15 -24.97 24.76 30.98
CA SER A 15 -24.11 25.85 30.50
C SER A 15 -22.62 25.49 30.69
N THR A 16 -21.79 25.94 29.74
CA THR A 16 -20.37 26.37 29.75
C THR A 16 -19.44 26.14 30.97
N ALA A 17 -18.24 25.61 30.70
CA ALA A 17 -16.90 26.25 30.87
C ALA A 17 -15.79 25.22 30.53
N LEU A 18 -15.06 25.32 29.42
CA LEU A 18 -13.82 26.09 29.16
C LEU A 18 -12.61 25.67 30.02
N ILE A 19 -11.74 24.78 29.51
CA ILE A 19 -10.27 24.84 29.62
C ILE A 19 -9.64 24.05 28.45
N ALA A 20 -8.87 24.72 27.59
CA ALA A 20 -7.73 24.14 26.88
C ALA A 20 -6.48 24.82 27.48
N PRO A 21 -5.33 24.13 27.64
CA PRO A 21 -4.44 23.93 26.51
C PRO A 21 -3.66 22.60 26.48
N ILE A 22 -3.22 22.25 25.26
CA ILE A 22 -1.92 21.67 24.88
C ILE A 22 -1.43 20.47 25.71
N ALA A 23 -1.59 19.26 25.14
CA ALA A 23 -0.62 18.18 25.32
C ALA A 23 -0.12 17.76 23.93
N LEU A 24 1.02 18.33 23.55
CA LEU A 24 1.90 17.77 22.54
C LEU A 24 2.48 16.49 23.14
N ALA A 25 1.77 15.37 23.00
CA ALA A 25 2.35 14.06 23.22
C ALA A 25 3.15 13.72 21.96
N ALA A 26 4.47 13.71 22.14
CA ALA A 26 5.44 13.33 21.16
C ALA A 26 5.07 11.99 20.54
N ARG A 27 5.40 11.88 19.26
CA ARG A 27 5.41 10.63 18.52
C ARG A 27 6.43 9.74 19.22
N ASP A 28 5.97 8.63 19.79
CA ASP A 28 6.88 7.56 20.20
C ASP A 28 7.48 6.96 18.92
N THR A 29 8.61 7.53 18.51
CA THR A 29 9.59 6.84 17.69
C THR A 29 10.09 5.67 18.51
N GLU A 30 9.57 4.47 18.23
CA GLU A 30 10.22 3.23 18.64
C GLU A 30 11.68 3.28 18.17
N GLY A 31 12.58 3.15 19.15
CA GLY A 31 13.99 3.52 19.03
C GLY A 31 14.78 2.60 18.12
N CYS A 32 15.62 3.19 17.28
CA CYS A 32 16.78 2.52 16.71
C CYS A 32 17.76 2.23 17.86
N VAL A 33 17.96 0.96 18.22
CA VAL A 33 19.02 0.53 19.14
C VAL A 33 20.36 0.66 18.42
N GLU A 34 21.15 1.64 18.80
CA GLU A 34 22.53 1.82 18.36
C GLU A 34 23.38 0.67 18.94
N THR A 35 23.75 -0.31 18.11
CA THR A 35 24.74 -1.31 18.49
C THR A 35 26.12 -0.69 18.28
N THR A 36 26.66 -0.06 19.32
CA THR A 36 28.04 0.43 19.32
C THR A 36 28.97 -0.79 19.36
N THR A 37 29.42 -1.27 18.19
CA THR A 37 30.56 -2.19 18.13
C THR A 37 31.78 -1.44 18.64
N THR A 38 32.24 -1.82 19.83
CA THR A 38 33.44 -1.27 20.44
C THR A 38 34.65 -1.81 19.69
N ASP A 39 35.15 -1.05 18.71
CA ASP A 39 36.47 -1.30 18.12
C ASP A 39 37.54 -1.10 19.21
N THR A 40 38.23 -2.19 19.54
CA THR A 40 39.44 -2.19 20.38
C THR A 40 40.63 -1.83 19.50
N PRO A 41 41.44 -0.79 19.83
CA PRO A 41 42.55 -0.37 18.98
C PRO A 41 43.72 -1.36 19.08
N SER A 42 44.04 -2.02 17.96
CA SER A 42 45.32 -2.70 17.77
C SER A 42 46.39 -1.73 17.25
N SER A 43 47.58 -1.88 17.81
CA SER A 43 48.81 -1.06 17.69
C SER A 43 49.17 -0.55 16.28
N PRO A 44 49.73 0.68 16.13
CA PRO A 44 50.02 1.27 14.81
C PRO A 44 51.28 0.71 14.13
N ASN A 45 51.14 0.37 12.85
CA ASN A 45 52.23 0.06 11.92
C ASN A 45 52.81 1.38 11.34
N PRO A 46 54.13 1.67 11.45
CA PRO A 46 54.70 2.94 11.02
C PRO A 46 55.04 2.92 9.53
N ARG A 47 54.05 3.11 8.65
CA ARG A 47 54.33 3.43 7.23
C ARG A 47 53.23 4.12 6.41
N GLN A 48 52.22 4.72 7.02
CA GLN A 48 51.14 5.37 6.26
C GLN A 48 50.99 6.86 6.64
N PRO A 49 51.03 7.81 5.69
CA PRO A 49 50.76 9.22 5.99
C PRO A 49 49.28 9.40 6.37
N ALA A 50 49.05 10.20 7.41
CA ALA A 50 47.75 10.47 7.98
C ALA A 50 46.85 11.28 7.03
N SER A 51 45.75 10.68 6.56
CA SER A 51 44.62 11.42 5.99
C SER A 51 43.79 12.00 7.13
N ALA A 52 43.67 13.33 7.16
CA ALA A 52 42.87 14.06 8.12
C ALA A 52 41.43 13.54 8.15
N GLY A 53 40.98 13.17 9.35
CA GLY A 53 39.64 12.62 9.60
C GLY A 53 38.56 13.67 9.37
N LEU A 54 37.70 13.42 8.38
CA LEU A 54 36.33 13.92 8.39
C LEU A 54 35.54 13.03 9.35
N ALA A 55 34.79 13.65 10.26
CA ALA A 55 33.84 12.98 11.13
C ALA A 55 32.85 12.12 10.29
N PRO A 56 32.45 10.93 10.78
CA PRO A 56 31.41 10.17 10.11
C PRO A 56 30.08 10.95 10.13
N ALA A 57 29.44 11.04 8.98
CA ALA A 57 28.08 11.56 8.87
C ALA A 57 27.11 10.67 9.67
N PRO A 58 26.01 11.22 10.21
CA PRO A 58 25.04 10.42 10.95
C PRO A 58 24.38 9.39 10.01
N THR A 59 24.44 8.13 10.42
CA THR A 59 23.71 7.03 9.78
C THR A 59 22.22 7.29 9.91
N GLU A 60 21.55 7.60 8.80
CA GLU A 60 20.10 7.65 8.73
C GLU A 60 19.53 6.26 9.07
N CYS A 61 18.52 6.19 9.96
CA CYS A 61 17.81 4.93 10.24
C CYS A 61 17.19 4.43 8.93
N GLN A 62 17.71 3.32 8.41
CA GLN A 62 17.10 2.65 7.26
C GLN A 62 15.78 2.02 7.72
N THR A 63 14.68 2.50 7.16
CA THR A 63 13.40 1.78 7.17
C THR A 63 13.57 0.39 6.55
N PRO A 64 12.73 -0.59 6.90
CA PRO A 64 12.66 -1.86 6.18
C PRO A 64 12.69 -1.60 4.68
N SER A 65 13.70 -2.14 4.01
CA SER A 65 13.88 -1.94 2.59
C SER A 65 12.85 -2.76 1.85
N ASP A 66 11.94 -2.09 1.14
CA ASP A 66 11.21 -2.68 0.02
C ASP A 66 12.24 -3.39 -0.86
N ALA A 67 12.27 -4.71 -0.88
CA ALA A 67 13.29 -5.47 -1.59
C ALA A 67 13.29 -5.20 -3.12
N GLY A 68 12.21 -4.62 -3.65
CA GLY A 68 12.08 -4.13 -5.03
C GLY A 68 12.31 -2.62 -5.24
N GLY A 69 12.46 -1.82 -4.18
CA GLY A 69 12.42 -0.36 -4.25
C GLY A 69 11.02 0.20 -4.53
N ALA A 70 10.91 1.46 -4.96
CA ALA A 70 9.63 2.12 -5.23
C ALA A 70 9.55 2.71 -6.65
N LEU A 71 8.38 2.58 -7.30
CA LEU A 71 8.12 3.20 -8.60
C LEU A 71 7.89 4.71 -8.47
N ALA A 72 8.13 5.45 -9.55
CA ALA A 72 7.81 6.88 -9.60
C ALA A 72 6.31 7.11 -9.37
N GLY A 73 5.97 7.96 -8.39
CA GLY A 73 4.58 8.24 -8.00
C GLY A 73 3.93 7.19 -7.10
N ALA A 74 4.70 6.18 -6.67
CA ALA A 74 4.22 5.14 -5.76
C ALA A 74 3.78 5.70 -4.40
N ASP A 75 4.43 6.76 -3.91
CA ASP A 75 4.05 7.49 -2.70
C ASP A 75 2.59 7.97 -2.77
N GLN A 76 2.21 8.59 -3.89
CA GLN A 76 0.84 9.06 -4.10
C GLN A 76 -0.13 7.89 -4.30
N ALA A 77 0.31 6.83 -4.99
CA ALA A 77 -0.49 5.63 -5.18
C ALA A 77 -0.80 4.97 -3.83
N VAL A 78 0.21 4.73 -3.00
CA VAL A 78 0.06 4.17 -1.65
C VAL A 78 -0.85 5.04 -0.79
N ALA A 79 -0.67 6.37 -0.80
CA ALA A 79 -1.57 7.27 -0.07
C ALA A 79 -3.04 7.14 -0.52
N ARG A 80 -3.30 7.04 -1.83
CA ARG A 80 -4.66 6.80 -2.35
C ARG A 80 -5.17 5.41 -1.99
N ALA A 81 -4.32 4.39 -2.05
CA ALA A 81 -4.65 3.03 -1.70
C ALA A 81 -5.12 2.93 -0.24
N MET A 82 -4.36 3.52 0.70
CA MET A 82 -4.71 3.54 2.12
C MET A 82 -6.02 4.29 2.39
N ASN A 83 -6.30 5.37 1.66
CA ASN A 83 -7.58 6.08 1.76
C ASN A 83 -8.78 5.29 1.23
N LEU A 84 -8.55 4.29 0.36
CA LEU A 84 -9.60 3.44 -0.18
C LEU A 84 -9.84 2.19 0.69
N VAL A 85 -8.92 1.79 1.56
CA VAL A 85 -9.10 0.64 2.45
C VAL A 85 -10.35 0.87 3.34
N GLY A 86 -11.22 -0.16 3.39
CA GLY A 86 -12.51 -0.09 4.08
C GLY A 86 -13.64 0.55 3.26
N SER A 87 -13.38 1.02 2.03
CA SER A 87 -14.44 1.40 1.10
C SER A 87 -15.05 0.18 0.39
N HIS A 88 -16.17 0.40 -0.28
CA HIS A 88 -16.95 -0.63 -0.98
C HIS A 88 -17.28 -0.19 -2.42
N GLY A 89 -17.90 -1.09 -3.20
CA GLY A 89 -18.32 -0.79 -4.59
C GLY A 89 -17.25 -1.12 -5.64
N TYR A 90 -16.30 -1.99 -5.29
CA TYR A 90 -15.30 -2.56 -6.19
C TYR A 90 -15.57 -4.03 -6.53
N TYR A 91 -16.80 -4.51 -6.40
CA TYR A 91 -17.11 -5.92 -6.62
C TYR A 91 -16.79 -6.36 -8.04
N GLN A 92 -15.87 -7.32 -8.21
CA GLN A 92 -15.29 -7.74 -9.49
C GLN A 92 -14.66 -6.61 -10.32
N LEU A 93 -14.25 -5.51 -9.68
CA LEU A 93 -13.69 -4.33 -10.33
C LEU A 93 -12.22 -4.09 -9.92
N CYS A 94 -11.44 -5.17 -9.81
CA CYS A 94 -10.02 -5.14 -9.42
C CYS A 94 -9.18 -4.20 -10.29
N ALA A 95 -9.35 -4.27 -11.62
CA ALA A 95 -8.67 -3.36 -12.54
C ALA A 95 -9.07 -1.89 -12.34
N ARG A 96 -10.33 -1.61 -12.00
CA ARG A 96 -10.79 -0.24 -11.69
C ARG A 96 -10.19 0.25 -10.38
N LEU A 97 -10.13 -0.59 -9.34
CA LEU A 97 -9.49 -0.26 -8.07
C LEU A 97 -8.02 0.12 -8.30
N ALA A 98 -7.27 -0.74 -8.99
CA ALA A 98 -5.87 -0.49 -9.29
C ALA A 98 -5.67 0.83 -10.06
N ALA A 99 -6.52 1.11 -11.07
CA ALA A 99 -6.49 2.38 -11.79
C ALA A 99 -6.77 3.59 -10.89
N ASN A 100 -7.80 3.51 -10.04
CA ASN A 100 -8.17 4.59 -9.12
C ASN A 100 -7.05 4.91 -8.13
N ILE A 101 -6.36 3.88 -7.62
CA ILE A 101 -5.17 4.02 -6.77
C ILE A 101 -4.08 4.84 -7.49
N TRP A 102 -3.88 4.59 -8.78
CA TRP A 102 -2.96 5.37 -9.64
C TRP A 102 -3.56 6.68 -10.19
N GLY A 103 -4.69 7.14 -9.65
CA GLY A 103 -5.32 8.40 -10.03
C GLY A 103 -5.94 8.39 -11.43
N ARG A 104 -6.22 7.22 -11.98
CA ARG A 104 -6.87 7.02 -13.29
C ARG A 104 -8.32 6.60 -13.07
N PRO A 105 -9.28 7.10 -13.87
CA PRO A 105 -10.70 6.73 -13.70
C PRO A 105 -11.03 5.30 -14.17
N ARG A 106 -10.16 4.69 -14.98
CA ARG A 106 -10.32 3.34 -15.55
C ARG A 106 -8.96 2.76 -15.95
N ALA A 107 -8.88 1.43 -16.03
CA ALA A 107 -7.66 0.75 -16.46
C ALA A 107 -7.42 0.79 -17.99
N GLY A 108 -8.51 0.91 -18.76
CA GLY A 108 -8.47 0.84 -20.22
C GLY A 108 -8.31 -0.59 -20.78
N TYR A 109 -8.45 -1.60 -19.93
CA TYR A 109 -8.49 -3.02 -20.31
C TYR A 109 -9.82 -3.63 -19.88
N PHE A 110 -10.30 -4.61 -20.64
CA PHE A 110 -11.50 -5.37 -20.32
C PHE A 110 -11.33 -6.22 -19.05
N SER A 111 -10.12 -6.73 -18.80
CA SER A 111 -9.83 -7.53 -17.61
C SER A 111 -8.37 -7.43 -17.15
N ALA A 112 -8.10 -7.90 -15.92
CA ALA A 112 -6.74 -8.02 -15.40
C ALA A 112 -5.91 -9.02 -16.22
N ALA A 113 -6.50 -10.12 -16.65
CA ALA A 113 -5.86 -11.09 -17.53
C ALA A 113 -5.53 -10.50 -18.91
N GLU A 114 -6.38 -9.62 -19.45
CA GLU A 114 -6.04 -8.88 -20.67
C GLU A 114 -4.89 -7.92 -20.44
N GLN A 115 -4.94 -7.12 -19.37
CA GLN A 115 -3.86 -6.20 -19.02
C GLN A 115 -2.53 -6.95 -18.88
N TRP A 116 -2.51 -8.09 -18.17
CA TRP A 116 -1.34 -8.95 -18.03
C TRP A 116 -0.79 -9.40 -19.38
N ARG A 117 -1.64 -9.93 -20.27
CA ARG A 117 -1.21 -10.34 -21.62
C ARG A 117 -0.58 -9.19 -22.40
N GLN A 118 -1.11 -7.98 -22.26
CA GLN A 118 -0.58 -6.80 -22.95
C GLN A 118 0.76 -6.34 -22.38
N VAL A 119 0.93 -6.31 -21.06
CA VAL A 119 2.24 -5.96 -20.46
C VAL A 119 3.30 -7.04 -20.72
N VAL A 120 2.91 -8.31 -20.87
CA VAL A 120 3.79 -9.38 -21.36
C VAL A 120 4.16 -9.14 -22.83
N ALA A 121 3.18 -8.92 -23.70
CA ALA A 121 3.40 -8.72 -25.14
C ALA A 121 4.27 -7.50 -25.46
N THR A 122 4.24 -6.49 -24.60
CA THR A 122 5.06 -5.27 -24.70
C THR A 122 6.37 -5.33 -23.92
N ASN A 123 6.72 -6.50 -23.35
CA ASN A 123 7.95 -6.73 -22.60
C ASN A 123 8.13 -5.79 -21.39
N ASN A 124 7.02 -5.43 -20.73
CA ASN A 124 7.00 -4.64 -19.49
C ASN A 124 6.67 -5.51 -18.25
N ALA A 125 6.33 -6.77 -18.45
CA ALA A 125 6.05 -7.71 -17.37
C ALA A 125 7.33 -8.29 -16.77
N HIS A 126 7.26 -8.65 -15.49
CA HIS A 126 8.24 -9.41 -14.73
C HIS A 126 7.60 -10.74 -14.29
N PRO A 127 7.53 -11.76 -15.18
CA PRO A 127 6.82 -13.00 -14.88
C PRO A 127 7.49 -13.80 -13.76
N GLY A 128 6.69 -14.28 -12.82
CA GLY A 128 7.15 -15.10 -11.68
C GLY A 128 8.00 -14.36 -10.63
N ASP A 129 8.38 -13.12 -10.88
CA ASP A 129 9.17 -12.32 -9.94
C ASP A 129 8.35 -11.95 -8.70
N ARG A 130 8.85 -12.35 -7.53
CA ARG A 130 8.22 -12.19 -6.21
C ARG A 130 8.70 -10.95 -5.47
N LEU A 131 9.55 -10.12 -6.08
CA LEU A 131 10.08 -8.89 -5.49
C LEU A 131 9.55 -7.64 -6.22
N PRO A 132 8.22 -7.41 -6.26
CA PRO A 132 7.67 -6.22 -6.89
C PRO A 132 8.13 -4.96 -6.16
N PRO A 133 8.42 -3.86 -6.89
CA PRO A 133 8.58 -2.56 -6.27
C PRO A 133 7.26 -2.03 -5.72
N THR A 134 7.32 -1.18 -4.69
CA THR A 134 6.17 -0.43 -4.19
C THR A 134 5.50 0.36 -5.32
N GLY A 135 4.17 0.21 -5.42
CA GLY A 135 3.33 0.76 -6.46
C GLY A 135 3.11 -0.16 -7.68
N ALA A 136 3.83 -1.28 -7.80
CA ALA A 136 3.65 -2.20 -8.91
C ALA A 136 2.23 -2.79 -8.96
N LEU A 137 1.79 -3.12 -10.17
CA LEU A 137 0.62 -3.96 -10.39
C LEU A 137 1.05 -5.42 -10.32
N VAL A 138 0.42 -6.19 -9.45
CA VAL A 138 0.65 -7.62 -9.27
C VAL A 138 -0.53 -8.40 -9.79
N PHE A 139 -0.27 -9.48 -10.53
CA PHE A 139 -1.30 -10.20 -11.30
C PHE A 139 -1.39 -11.67 -10.92
N TRP A 140 -2.61 -12.19 -10.96
CA TRP A 140 -2.89 -13.62 -10.75
C TRP A 140 -3.83 -14.17 -11.82
N ASP A 141 -3.64 -15.45 -12.12
CA ASP A 141 -4.64 -16.29 -12.76
C ASP A 141 -5.53 -16.89 -11.67
N THR A 142 -6.84 -16.64 -11.78
CA THR A 142 -7.86 -17.13 -10.85
C THR A 142 -8.64 -18.33 -11.41
N GLY A 143 -8.20 -18.90 -12.54
CA GLY A 143 -8.89 -19.98 -13.26
C GLY A 143 -10.08 -19.52 -14.11
N GLY A 144 -10.41 -18.22 -14.06
CA GLY A 144 -11.46 -17.59 -14.86
C GLY A 144 -10.90 -16.63 -15.92
N PRO A 145 -11.75 -16.11 -16.83
CA PRO A 145 -11.29 -15.28 -17.96
C PRO A 145 -10.81 -13.88 -17.55
N TYR A 146 -11.14 -13.42 -16.34
CA TYR A 146 -10.87 -12.05 -15.90
C TYR A 146 -9.51 -11.88 -15.21
N GLY A 147 -8.98 -12.93 -14.56
CA GLY A 147 -7.81 -12.83 -13.69
C GLY A 147 -8.01 -11.90 -12.50
N HIS A 148 -6.92 -11.56 -11.81
CA HIS A 148 -6.93 -10.59 -10.72
C HIS A 148 -5.72 -9.65 -10.79
N VAL A 149 -5.91 -8.41 -10.36
CA VAL A 149 -4.84 -7.41 -10.21
C VAL A 149 -5.00 -6.65 -8.91
N ALA A 150 -3.88 -6.40 -8.23
CA ALA A 150 -3.82 -5.56 -7.03
C ALA A 150 -2.61 -4.61 -7.11
N VAL A 151 -2.53 -3.66 -6.18
CA VAL A 151 -1.36 -2.76 -6.07
C VAL A 151 -0.51 -3.20 -4.89
N TYR A 152 0.77 -3.47 -5.14
CA TYR A 152 1.76 -3.73 -4.08
C TYR A 152 2.10 -2.42 -3.38
N VAL A 153 2.01 -2.41 -2.04
CA VAL A 153 2.19 -1.19 -1.23
C VAL A 153 3.41 -1.24 -0.31
N GLY A 154 4.30 -2.21 -0.54
CA GLY A 154 5.49 -2.45 0.28
C GLY A 154 5.26 -3.53 1.35
N ASP A 155 6.34 -3.97 1.99
CA ASP A 155 6.33 -4.87 3.17
C ASP A 155 5.48 -6.16 3.02
N ASP A 156 5.49 -6.77 1.83
CA ASP A 156 4.66 -7.95 1.51
C ASP A 156 3.14 -7.71 1.63
N ARG A 157 2.70 -6.47 1.42
CA ARG A 157 1.30 -6.06 1.47
C ARG A 157 0.78 -5.59 0.13
N ILE A 158 -0.50 -5.83 -0.09
CA ILE A 158 -1.24 -5.36 -1.26
C ILE A 158 -2.55 -4.69 -0.83
N VAL A 159 -3.01 -3.74 -1.64
CA VAL A 159 -4.41 -3.29 -1.59
C VAL A 159 -5.19 -3.95 -2.72
N SER A 160 -6.21 -4.71 -2.33
CA SER A 160 -7.03 -5.55 -3.23
C SER A 160 -8.52 -5.41 -2.89
N ASN A 161 -9.38 -5.76 -3.83
CA ASN A 161 -10.82 -5.89 -3.60
C ASN A 161 -11.24 -7.35 -3.36
N ASP A 162 -12.46 -7.54 -2.85
CA ASP A 162 -13.22 -8.80 -2.71
C ASP A 162 -12.61 -9.86 -1.75
N ILE A 163 -11.31 -9.82 -1.47
CA ILE A 163 -10.58 -10.83 -0.69
C ILE A 163 -11.05 -10.94 0.76
N GLY A 164 -11.56 -9.85 1.34
CA GLY A 164 -12.09 -9.82 2.70
C GLY A 164 -13.61 -9.77 2.78
N ASP A 165 -14.33 -9.94 1.65
CA ASP A 165 -15.80 -9.83 1.63
C ASP A 165 -16.40 -10.94 2.51
N THR A 166 -17.19 -10.54 3.51
CA THR A 166 -18.00 -11.48 4.30
C THR A 166 -19.41 -11.64 3.73
N ILE A 167 -19.84 -10.65 2.94
CA ILE A 167 -21.09 -10.66 2.20
C ILE A 167 -20.74 -10.72 0.71
N PRO A 168 -21.18 -11.77 -0.03
CA PRO A 168 -20.92 -11.85 -1.46
C PRO A 168 -21.48 -10.64 -2.21
N GLY A 169 -20.67 -10.01 -3.06
CA GLY A 169 -21.10 -8.87 -3.88
C GLY A 169 -20.79 -7.49 -3.31
N GLU A 170 -20.19 -7.42 -2.11
CA GLU A 170 -19.91 -6.17 -1.41
C GLU A 170 -18.81 -5.35 -2.12
N GLY A 171 -17.75 -6.03 -2.56
CA GLY A 171 -16.66 -5.38 -3.24
C GLY A 171 -15.87 -4.46 -2.34
N GLY A 172 -15.58 -4.93 -1.12
CA GLY A 172 -14.78 -4.21 -0.15
C GLY A 172 -13.34 -4.07 -0.61
N VAL A 173 -12.65 -3.06 -0.10
CA VAL A 173 -11.22 -2.81 -0.35
C VAL A 173 -10.42 -3.12 0.91
N TYR A 174 -9.40 -3.94 0.78
CA TYR A 174 -8.65 -4.50 1.90
C TYR A 174 -7.15 -4.33 1.70
N LEU A 175 -6.46 -3.99 2.79
CA LEU A 175 -5.01 -4.14 2.91
C LEU A 175 -4.74 -5.54 3.46
N VAL A 176 -4.11 -6.40 2.67
CA VAL A 176 -3.86 -7.80 3.03
C VAL A 176 -2.44 -8.21 2.71
N ASP A 177 -2.03 -9.35 3.25
CA ASP A 177 -0.76 -9.97 2.90
C ASP A 177 -0.78 -10.40 1.43
N PHE A 178 0.33 -10.21 0.74
CA PHE A 178 0.49 -10.48 -0.70
C PHE A 178 0.16 -11.95 -1.04
N ALA A 179 0.58 -12.87 -0.17
CA ALA A 179 0.33 -14.31 -0.33
C ALA A 179 -1.13 -14.73 -0.09
N LEU A 180 -1.98 -13.85 0.45
CA LEU A 180 -3.36 -14.20 0.80
C LEU A 180 -4.21 -14.53 -0.43
N ILE A 181 -3.97 -13.87 -1.56
CA ILE A 181 -4.69 -14.14 -2.81
C ILE A 181 -4.51 -15.59 -3.26
N GLU A 182 -3.28 -16.12 -3.19
CA GLU A 182 -2.99 -17.50 -3.59
C GLU A 182 -3.57 -18.50 -2.58
N SER A 183 -3.38 -18.25 -1.28
CA SER A 183 -3.80 -19.19 -0.24
C SER A 183 -5.33 -19.26 -0.07
N GLN A 184 -6.04 -18.14 -0.23
CA GLN A 184 -7.48 -18.07 -0.03
C GLN A 184 -8.28 -18.41 -1.28
N TRP A 185 -7.82 -18.02 -2.47
CA TRP A 185 -8.54 -18.26 -3.73
C TRP A 185 -8.00 -19.44 -4.53
N GLY A 186 -6.85 -20.01 -4.15
CA GLY A 186 -6.15 -20.99 -4.99
C GLY A 186 -5.64 -20.40 -6.30
N ALA A 187 -5.46 -19.08 -6.36
CA ALA A 187 -4.99 -18.38 -7.54
C ALA A 187 -3.50 -18.64 -7.78
N THR A 188 -3.06 -18.55 -9.04
CA THR A 188 -1.65 -18.68 -9.42
C THR A 188 -1.06 -17.30 -9.67
N TYR A 189 -0.04 -16.93 -8.91
CA TYR A 189 0.67 -15.67 -9.16
C TYR A 189 1.39 -15.69 -10.51
N LEU A 190 1.19 -14.64 -11.30
CA LEU A 190 1.75 -14.52 -12.65
C LEU A 190 3.03 -13.68 -12.69
N GLY A 191 3.13 -12.67 -11.83
CA GLY A 191 4.21 -11.68 -11.84
C GLY A 191 3.70 -10.27 -11.61
N TRP A 192 4.59 -9.30 -11.83
CA TRP A 192 4.27 -7.88 -11.68
C TRP A 192 4.59 -7.08 -12.94
N ALA A 193 4.03 -5.88 -13.05
CA ALA A 193 4.39 -4.89 -14.06
C ALA A 193 4.26 -3.47 -13.50
N PRO A 194 4.94 -2.48 -14.09
CA PRO A 194 4.67 -1.07 -13.83
C PRO A 194 3.19 -0.73 -14.11
N PRO A 195 2.66 0.38 -13.54
CA PRO A 195 1.27 0.80 -13.69
C PRO A 195 0.98 1.38 -15.09
N ILE A 196 0.92 0.48 -16.07
CA ILE A 196 0.63 0.80 -17.47
C ILE A 196 -0.87 0.66 -17.68
N TYR A 197 -1.50 1.77 -18.04
CA TYR A 197 -2.94 1.84 -18.33
C TYR A 197 -3.17 2.25 -19.77
N SER A 198 -4.21 1.70 -20.40
CA SER A 198 -4.58 2.11 -21.75
C SER A 198 -5.42 3.38 -21.73
N THR A 199 -5.27 4.21 -22.76
CA THR A 199 -6.07 5.43 -22.96
C THR A 199 -7.37 5.19 -23.70
N THR A 200 -7.51 4.04 -24.37
CA THR A 200 -8.70 3.66 -25.16
C THR A 200 -9.95 3.41 -24.30
#